data_AF-A0A949Y8Q5-F1
#
_entry.id   AF-A0A949Y8Q5-F1
#
_cell.length_a   1.000
_cell.length_b   1.000
_cell.length_c   1.000
_cell.angle_alpha   90.00
_cell.angle_beta   90.00
_cell.angle_gamma   90.00
#
_symmetry.space_group_name_H-M   'P 1'
#
loop_
_entity.id
_entity.type
_entity.pdbx_description
1 polymer ?
#
loop_
_entity_poly.entity_id
_entity_poly.type
_entity_poly.pdbx_seq_one_letter_code
_entity_poly.pdbx_strand_id
1 'polypeptide(L)'
;MSESEIKALKVQLERSKAARLRAWSVLQGLRDALQAAGVIIPPSSEKSFAREGEFLERALKKALLDREEALRDLATAARWVDRSAFGQQSDFAQAHQALLIALEKAGRFV
;
A
#
# COMPACT_ATOMS: atom_id res chain seq x y z
N MET A 1 29.90 -32.03 23.22
CA MET A 1 30.00 -31.06 22.12
C MET A 1 31.46 -30.70 21.93
N SER A 2 31.97 -30.81 20.71
CA SER A 2 33.35 -30.45 20.36
C SER A 2 33.51 -28.93 20.17
N GLU A 3 34.74 -28.43 20.30
CA GLU A 3 35.04 -27.01 20.12
C GLU A 3 34.71 -26.51 18.69
N SER A 4 34.84 -27.40 17.70
CA SER A 4 34.45 -27.15 16.31
C SER A 4 32.94 -27.00 16.14
N GLU A 5 32.12 -27.79 16.84
CA GLU A 5 30.66 -27.65 16.87
C GLU A 5 30.23 -26.31 17.48
N ILE A 6 30.86 -25.89 18.58
CA ILE A 6 30.59 -24.59 19.21
C ILE A 6 30.89 -23.44 18.22
N LYS A 7 32.02 -23.52 17.52
CA LYS A 7 32.41 -22.52 16.52
C LYS A 7 31.43 -22.46 15.35
N ALA A 8 30.98 -23.61 14.86
CA ALA A 8 29.98 -23.70 13.78
C ALA A 8 28.64 -23.04 14.18
N LEU A 9 28.15 -23.32 15.39
CA LEU A 9 26.92 -22.72 15.92
C LEU A 9 27.03 -21.19 16.05
N LYS A 10 28.18 -20.67 16.47
CA LYS A 10 28.42 -19.21 16.53
C LYS A 10 28.34 -18.57 15.15
N VAL A 11 28.95 -19.19 14.12
CA VAL A 11 28.86 -18.69 12.74
C VAL A 11 27.42 -18.70 12.23
N GLN A 12 26.67 -19.76 12.49
CA GLN A 12 25.25 -19.84 12.13
C GLN A 12 24.42 -18.76 12.83
N LEU A 13 24.67 -18.52 14.12
CA LEU A 13 23.99 -17.48 14.89
C LEU A 13 24.25 -16.09 14.29
N GLU A 14 25.49 -15.75 13.96
CA GLU A 14 25.82 -14.45 13.37
C GLU A 14 25.20 -14.27 11.98
N ARG A 15 25.20 -15.32 11.15
CA ARG A 15 24.48 -15.31 9.86
C ARG A 15 22.98 -15.08 10.05
N SER A 16 22.39 -15.73 11.05
CA SER A 16 20.97 -15.59 11.39
C SER A 16 20.64 -14.17 11.87
N LYS A 17 21.48 -13.57 12.72
CA LYS A 17 21.34 -12.17 13.16
C LYS A 17 21.41 -11.20 11.98
N ALA A 18 22.43 -11.34 11.12
CA ALA A 18 22.60 -10.50 9.95
C ALA A 18 21.40 -10.62 8.98
N ALA A 19 20.86 -11.82 8.80
CA ALA A 19 19.67 -12.03 7.99
C ALA A 19 18.44 -11.31 8.57
N ARG A 20 18.20 -11.39 9.89
CA ARG A 20 17.10 -10.68 10.56
C ARG A 20 17.22 -9.16 10.43
N LEU A 21 18.43 -8.61 10.59
CA LEU A 21 18.67 -7.17 10.41
C LEU A 21 18.36 -6.70 8.98
N ARG A 22 18.80 -7.48 7.97
CA ARG A 22 18.46 -7.18 6.58
C ARG A 22 16.96 -7.25 6.32
N ALA A 23 16.30 -8.29 6.82
CA ALA A 23 14.85 -8.43 6.66
C ALA A 23 14.11 -7.27 7.32
N TRP A 24 14.52 -6.86 8.53
CA TRP A 24 13.95 -5.70 9.22
C TRP A 24 14.12 -4.41 8.41
N SER A 25 15.32 -4.18 7.85
CA SER A 25 15.58 -3.03 6.99
C SER A 25 14.68 -3.00 5.75
N VAL A 26 14.36 -4.16 5.16
CA VAL A 26 13.42 -4.26 4.05
C VAL A 26 12.00 -3.86 4.49
N LEU A 27 11.52 -4.33 5.65
CA LEU A 27 10.21 -3.93 6.15
C LEU A 27 10.11 -2.42 6.41
N GLN A 28 11.15 -1.81 6.97
CA GLN A 28 11.18 -0.35 7.15
C GLN A 28 11.18 0.39 5.80
N GLY A 29 11.94 -0.09 4.81
CA GLY A 29 11.87 0.47 3.45
C GLY A 29 10.47 0.37 2.82
N LEU A 30 9.74 -0.73 3.05
CA LEU A 30 8.35 -0.86 2.60
C LEU A 30 7.41 0.10 3.34
N ARG A 31 7.61 0.29 4.65
CA ARG A 31 6.86 1.27 5.44
C ARG A 31 7.04 2.67 4.87
N ASP A 32 8.28 3.08 4.64
CA ASP A 32 8.61 4.41 4.12
C ASP A 32 7.99 4.62 2.74
N ALA A 33 8.07 3.62 1.86
CA ALA A 33 7.45 3.67 0.53
C ALA A 33 5.92 3.82 0.59
N LEU A 34 5.26 3.06 1.48
CA LEU A 34 3.81 3.17 1.67
C LEU A 34 3.41 4.53 2.25
N GLN A 35 4.16 5.07 3.21
CA GLN A 35 3.91 6.39 3.77
C GLN A 35 4.13 7.50 2.73
N ALA A 36 5.17 7.39 1.90
CA ALA A 36 5.40 8.31 0.79
C ALA A 36 4.27 8.26 -0.25
N ALA A 37 3.61 7.10 -0.41
CA ALA A 37 2.40 6.94 -1.20
C ALA A 37 1.11 7.40 -0.48
N GLY A 38 1.22 8.11 0.64
CA GLY A 38 0.08 8.66 1.39
C GLY A 38 -0.66 7.64 2.26
N VAL A 39 -0.16 6.41 2.41
CA VAL A 39 -0.79 5.39 3.25
C VAL A 39 -0.47 5.66 4.72
N ILE A 40 -1.53 5.89 5.50
CA ILE A 40 -1.39 6.08 6.95
C ILE A 40 -1.17 4.71 7.60
N ILE A 41 0.06 4.47 8.05
CA ILE A 41 0.42 3.28 8.81
C ILE A 41 0.66 3.69 10.26
N PRO A 42 -0.13 3.20 11.23
CA PRO A 42 0.08 3.54 12.63
C PRO A 42 1.47 3.06 13.10
N PRO A 43 2.07 3.77 14.07
CA PRO A 43 3.28 3.30 14.71
C PRO A 43 3.00 1.98 15.42
N SER A 44 3.85 0.97 15.22
CA SER A 44 3.73 -0.28 15.98
C SER A 44 4.25 -0.05 17.40
N SER A 45 3.43 -0.34 18.41
CA SER A 45 3.85 -0.39 19.81
C SER A 45 4.81 -1.56 20.08
N GLU A 46 4.84 -2.55 19.19
CA GLU A 46 5.64 -3.78 19.32
C GLU A 46 6.60 -3.92 18.13
N LYS A 47 7.91 -3.85 18.37
CA LYS A 47 8.95 -3.99 17.33
C LYS A 47 9.22 -5.47 17.00
N SER A 48 8.19 -6.17 16.55
CA SER A 48 8.29 -7.56 16.08
C SER A 48 8.24 -7.63 14.57
N PHE A 49 9.13 -8.42 13.96
CA PHE A 49 9.18 -8.63 12.51
C PHE A 49 7.85 -9.16 11.94
N ALA A 50 7.25 -10.15 12.61
CA ALA A 50 5.99 -10.74 12.16
C ALA A 50 4.84 -9.72 12.21
N ARG A 51 4.75 -8.98 13.32
CA ARG A 51 3.71 -7.96 13.53
C ARG A 51 3.82 -6.82 12.52
N GLU A 52 5.05 -6.36 12.28
CA GLU A 52 5.35 -5.34 11.28
C GLU A 52 4.95 -5.81 9.88
N GLY A 53 5.30 -7.05 9.52
CA GLY A 53 4.87 -7.67 8.27
C GLY A 53 3.35 -7.70 8.10
N GLU A 54 2.61 -8.15 9.11
CA GLU A 54 1.13 -8.18 9.11
C GLU A 54 0.50 -6.79 8.96
N PHE A 55 1.09 -5.76 9.58
CA PHE A 55 0.61 -4.38 9.43
C PHE A 55 0.85 -3.86 8.02
N LEU A 56 2.05 -4.06 7.49
CA LEU A 56 2.41 -3.62 6.14
C LEU A 56 1.58 -4.33 5.08
N GLU A 57 1.35 -5.64 5.22
CA GLU A 57 0.51 -6.40 4.30
C GLU A 57 -0.93 -5.89 4.28
N ARG A 58 -1.53 -5.64 5.45
CA ARG A 58 -2.89 -5.09 5.54
C ARG A 58 -2.97 -3.68 4.96
N ALA A 59 -1.99 -2.82 5.26
CA ALA A 59 -1.93 -1.47 4.73
C ALA A 59 -1.80 -1.48 3.19
N LEU A 60 -0.93 -2.32 2.65
CA LEU A 60 -0.75 -2.49 1.20
C LEU A 60 -2.04 -2.98 0.53
N LYS A 61 -2.66 -4.05 1.05
CA LYS A 61 -3.92 -4.59 0.51
C LYS A 61 -5.01 -3.52 0.50
N LYS A 62 -5.17 -2.78 1.59
CA LYS A 62 -6.14 -1.68 1.67
C LYS A 62 -5.83 -0.59 0.65
N ALA A 63 -4.58 -0.14 0.54
CA ALA A 63 -4.19 0.90 -0.40
C ALA A 63 -4.45 0.50 -1.86
N LEU A 64 -4.19 -0.76 -2.22
CA LEU A 64 -4.48 -1.30 -3.55
C LEU A 64 -5.98 -1.35 -3.84
N LEU A 65 -6.79 -1.81 -2.87
CA LEU A 65 -8.25 -1.84 -3.01
C LEU A 65 -8.83 -0.43 -3.15
N ASP A 66 -8.42 0.50 -2.28
CA ASP A 66 -8.89 1.89 -2.30
C ASP A 66 -8.54 2.55 -3.66
N ARG A 67 -7.34 2.27 -4.19
CA ARG A 67 -6.91 2.75 -5.52
C ARG A 67 -7.74 2.15 -6.65
N GLU A 68 -7.98 0.84 -6.62
CA GLU A 68 -8.78 0.17 -7.65
C GLU A 68 -10.22 0.70 -7.66
N GLU A 69 -10.82 0.90 -6.48
CA GLU A 69 -12.13 1.51 -6.34
C GLU A 69 -12.16 2.93 -6.91
N ALA A 70 -11.19 3.77 -6.55
CA ALA A 70 -11.10 5.13 -7.08
C ALA A 70 -10.96 5.19 -8.61
N LEU A 71 -10.18 4.29 -9.20
CA LEU A 71 -10.05 4.18 -10.66
C LEU A 71 -11.33 3.70 -11.33
N ARG A 72 -12.06 2.77 -10.69
CA ARG A 72 -13.36 2.28 -11.18
C ARG A 72 -14.43 3.38 -11.13
N ASP A 73 -14.47 4.15 -10.04
CA ASP A 73 -15.34 5.31 -9.90
C ASP A 73 -15.04 6.35 -10.97
N LEU A 74 -13.76 6.66 -11.18
CA LEU A 74 -13.31 7.60 -12.22
C LEU A 74 -13.73 7.15 -13.61
N ALA A 75 -13.49 5.88 -13.97
CA ALA A 75 -13.88 5.33 -15.26
C ALA A 75 -15.40 5.37 -15.46
N THR A 76 -16.17 5.11 -14.40
CA THR A 76 -17.64 5.16 -14.43
C THR A 76 -18.14 6.59 -14.64
N ALA A 77 -17.60 7.55 -13.88
CA ALA A 77 -17.96 8.95 -14.01
C ALA A 77 -17.59 9.52 -15.38
N ALA A 78 -16.42 9.17 -15.92
CA ALA A 78 -15.99 9.58 -17.25
C ALA A 78 -16.96 9.07 -18.35
N ARG A 79 -17.37 7.80 -18.27
CA ARG A 79 -18.38 7.24 -19.20
C ARG A 79 -19.75 7.87 -19.03
N TRP A 80 -20.11 8.28 -17.81
CA TRP A 80 -21.36 9.00 -17.59
C TRP A 80 -21.34 10.36 -18.26
N VAL A 81 -20.28 11.14 -18.06
CA VAL A 81 -20.09 12.44 -18.74
C VAL A 81 -20.16 12.29 -20.25
N ASP A 82 -19.49 11.30 -20.82
CA ASP A 82 -19.51 11.01 -22.26
C ASP A 82 -20.95 10.74 -22.76
N ARG A 83 -21.69 9.88 -22.06
CA ARG A 83 -23.10 9.60 -22.38
C ARG A 83 -23.99 10.83 -22.23
N SER A 84 -23.81 11.65 -21.19
CA SER A 84 -24.63 12.85 -20.98
C SER A 84 -24.30 13.97 -21.97
N ALA A 85 -23.05 14.08 -22.42
CA ALA A 85 -22.61 15.08 -23.38
C ALA A 85 -23.12 14.79 -24.80
N PHE A 86 -23.10 13.51 -25.21
CA PHE A 86 -23.42 13.10 -26.58
C PHE A 86 -24.79 12.41 -26.73
N GLY A 87 -25.39 11.96 -25.64
CA GLY A 87 -26.59 11.12 -25.62
C GLY A 87 -27.82 11.78 -25.03
N GLN A 88 -28.21 12.99 -25.46
CA GLN A 88 -29.50 13.66 -25.17
C GLN A 88 -30.00 13.66 -23.70
N GLN A 89 -29.19 13.30 -22.71
CA GLN A 89 -29.57 13.26 -21.30
C GLN A 89 -29.28 14.63 -20.67
N SER A 90 -30.27 15.19 -19.98
CA SER A 90 -30.19 16.52 -19.36
C SER A 90 -29.41 16.56 -18.04
N ASP A 91 -28.62 15.53 -17.74
CA ASP A 91 -27.91 15.34 -16.47
C ASP A 91 -26.41 15.65 -16.55
N PHE A 92 -25.92 16.29 -17.62
CA PHE A 92 -24.51 16.59 -17.82
C PHE A 92 -23.85 17.32 -16.65
N ALA A 93 -24.54 18.30 -16.05
CA ALA A 93 -24.00 19.02 -14.89
C ALA A 93 -23.72 18.09 -13.70
N GLN A 94 -24.61 17.12 -13.45
CA GLN A 94 -24.45 16.13 -12.38
C GLN A 94 -23.35 15.14 -12.71
N ALA A 95 -23.30 14.66 -13.97
CA ALA A 95 -22.24 13.78 -14.43
C ALA A 95 -20.85 14.44 -14.32
N HIS A 96 -20.75 15.71 -14.71
CA HIS A 96 -19.51 16.48 -14.62
C HIS A 96 -19.07 16.66 -13.16
N GLN A 97 -20.00 16.95 -12.26
CA GLN A 97 -19.69 17.03 -10.83
C GLN A 97 -19.20 15.69 -10.27
N ALA A 98 -19.83 14.57 -10.66
CA ALA A 98 -19.38 13.23 -10.27
C ALA A 98 -17.98 12.93 -10.79
N LEU A 99 -17.64 13.37 -12.00
CA LEU A 99 -16.29 13.25 -12.55
C LEU A 99 -15.26 14.03 -11.75
N LEU A 100 -15.56 15.28 -11.35
CA LEU A 100 -14.65 16.08 -10.52
C LEU A 100 -14.38 15.41 -9.16
N ILE A 101 -15.41 14.87 -8.51
CA ILE A 101 -15.27 14.14 -7.24
C ILE A 101 -14.41 12.89 -7.42
N ALA A 102 -14.64 12.14 -8.50
CA ALA A 102 -13.87 10.93 -8.77
C ALA A 102 -12.41 11.24 -9.13
N LEU A 103 -12.16 12.34 -9.83
CA LEU A 103 -10.81 12.85 -10.11
C LEU A 103 -10.09 13.23 -8.82
N GLU A 104 -10.75 13.93 -7.90
CA GLU A 104 -10.16 14.27 -6.61
C GLU A 104 -9.84 13.02 -5.78
N LYS A 105 -10.74 12.03 -5.76
CA LYS A 105 -10.50 10.74 -5.08
C LYS A 105 -9.33 9.99 -5.70
N ALA A 106 -9.26 9.90 -7.03
CA ALA A 106 -8.18 9.22 -7.74
C ALA A 106 -6.84 9.97 -7.65
N GLY A 107 -6.87 11.30 -7.63
CA GLY A 107 -5.70 12.17 -7.48
C GLY A 107 -4.97 12.00 -6.14
N ARG A 108 -5.61 11.38 -5.13
CA ARG A 108 -4.91 11.01 -3.88
C ARG A 108 -3.88 9.89 -4.06
N PHE A 109 -3.85 9.24 -5.23
CA PHE A 109 -2.94 8.13 -5.55
C PHE A 109 -1.91 8.47 -6.65
N VAL A 110 -1.87 9.72 -7.13
CA VAL A 110 -1.00 10.21 -8.21
C VAL A 110 -0.20 11.41 -7.72
#